data_AF-A0A2S9EUM5-F1
#
_entry.id   AF-A0A2S9EUM5-F1
#
_cell.length_a   1.000
_cell.length_b   1.000
_cell.length_c   1.000
_cell.angle_alpha   90.00
_cell.angle_beta   90.00
_cell.angle_gamma   90.00
#
_symmetry.space_group_name_H-M   'P 1'
#
loop_
_entity.id
_entity.type
_entity.pdbx_description
1 polymer ?
#
loop_
_entity_poly.entity_id
_entity_poly.type
_entity_poly.pdbx_seq_one_letter_code
_entity_poly.pdbx_strand_id
1 'polypeptide(L)'
;MEPDKGKAMTEVMFDLKDPRNIVYKYGMFEVLIMFAWDEGSEIPAAARLNVTRHEPFAYAQMDQVYGEWSSLEVAVDRLKNYAKLLADDMPIRS
;
A
#
# COMPACT_ATOMS: atom_id res chain seq x y z
N MET A 1 44.92 -19.86 6.95
CA MET A 1 43.46 -19.71 7.11
C MET A 1 43.09 -18.38 6.50
N GLU A 2 42.38 -18.40 5.39
CA GLU A 2 41.77 -17.18 4.86
C GLU A 2 40.60 -16.78 5.78
N PRO A 3 40.42 -15.49 6.10
CA PRO A 3 39.22 -15.05 6.78
C PRO A 3 38.04 -15.12 5.81
N ASP A 4 36.97 -15.67 6.36
CA ASP A 4 35.66 -15.90 5.76
C ASP A 4 35.21 -14.71 4.90
N LYS A 5 34.83 -14.99 3.65
CA LYS A 5 34.17 -14.02 2.77
C LYS A 5 32.79 -13.76 3.34
N GLY A 6 32.72 -12.90 4.35
CA GLY A 6 31.50 -12.34 4.87
C GLY A 6 30.67 -11.86 3.70
N LYS A 7 29.56 -12.56 3.44
CA LYS A 7 28.49 -12.07 2.58
C LYS A 7 28.27 -10.62 2.98
N ALA A 8 28.56 -9.69 2.08
CA ALA A 8 28.14 -8.33 2.24
C ALA A 8 26.63 -8.38 2.46
N MET A 9 26.17 -8.11 3.69
CA MET A 9 24.80 -7.69 3.89
C MET A 9 24.68 -6.45 3.03
N THR A 10 23.99 -6.57 1.90
CA THR A 10 23.53 -5.42 1.15
C THR A 10 22.70 -4.61 2.14
N GLU A 11 23.25 -3.50 2.61
CA GLU A 11 22.50 -2.51 3.38
C GLU A 11 21.37 -2.05 2.46
N VAL A 12 20.18 -2.60 2.66
CA VAL A 12 18.96 -2.19 1.98
C VAL A 12 18.68 -0.76 2.43
N MET A 13 19.20 0.20 1.69
CA MET A 13 19.00 1.62 1.91
C MET A 13 17.55 1.96 1.59
N PHE A 14 16.83 2.46 2.59
CA PHE A 14 15.42 2.82 2.47
C PHE A 14 15.29 4.06 1.56
N ASP A 15 14.94 3.87 0.28
CA ASP A 15 14.69 5.00 -0.62
C ASP A 15 13.36 5.69 -0.25
N LEU A 16 13.46 6.90 0.28
CA LEU A 16 12.33 7.74 0.70
C LEU A 16 11.63 8.45 -0.48
N LYS A 17 12.20 8.38 -1.70
CA LYS A 17 11.65 9.01 -2.92
C LYS A 17 10.95 8.01 -3.83
N ASP A 18 11.01 6.73 -3.51
CA ASP A 18 10.31 5.70 -4.25
C ASP A 18 8.79 6.00 -4.19
N PRO A 19 8.07 6.11 -5.32
CA PRO A 19 6.64 6.46 -5.39
C PRO A 19 5.75 5.32 -4.88
N ARG A 20 6.01 4.85 -3.65
CA ARG A 20 5.38 3.69 -2.99
C ARG A 20 3.98 3.98 -2.49
N ASN A 21 3.58 5.25 -2.44
CA ASN A 21 2.36 5.68 -1.79
C ASN A 21 1.47 6.47 -2.75
N ILE A 22 0.23 6.02 -2.92
CA ILE A 22 -0.80 6.73 -3.68
C ILE A 22 -1.84 7.23 -2.69
N VAL A 23 -2.07 8.54 -2.69
CA VAL A 23 -3.14 9.18 -1.92
C VAL A 23 -4.22 9.66 -2.88
N TYR A 24 -5.48 9.34 -2.58
CA TYR A 24 -6.63 9.80 -3.35
C TYR A 24 -7.80 10.15 -2.44
N LYS A 25 -8.74 10.93 -2.98
CA LYS A 25 -10.01 11.24 -2.33
C LYS A 25 -11.13 10.49 -3.04
N TYR A 26 -12.00 9.87 -2.25
CA TYR A 26 -13.23 9.24 -2.73
C TYR A 26 -14.40 9.76 -1.88
N GLY A 27 -15.18 10.69 -2.43
CA GLY A 27 -16.20 11.41 -1.67
C GLY A 27 -15.60 12.12 -0.46
N MET A 28 -16.05 11.74 0.74
CA MET A 28 -15.55 12.25 2.03
C MET A 28 -14.41 11.43 2.64
N PHE A 29 -13.96 10.37 1.95
CA PHE A 29 -12.91 9.49 2.42
C PHE A 29 -11.57 9.88 1.79
N GLU A 30 -10.53 9.91 2.61
CA GLU A 30 -9.14 9.90 2.17
C GLU A 30 -8.67 8.45 2.12
N VAL A 31 -7.99 8.10 1.03
CA VAL A 31 -7.47 6.75 0.87
C VAL A 31 -6.00 6.78 0.56
N LEU A 32 -5.25 5.97 1.29
CA LEU A 32 -3.83 5.74 1.15
C LEU A 32 -3.60 4.29 0.74
N ILE A 33 -2.92 4.09 -0.39
CA ILE A 33 -2.37 2.79 -0.80
C ILE A 33 -0.86 2.89 -0.64
N MET A 34 -0.27 1.97 0.12
CA MET A 34 1.17 1.82 0.25
C MET A 34 1.59 0.47 -0.31
N PHE A 35 2.46 0.44 -1.31
CA PHE A 35 2.94 -0.80 -1.92
C PHE A 35 4.22 -1.29 -1.25
N ALA A 36 4.35 -2.61 -1.14
CA ALA A 36 5.56 -3.31 -0.74
C ALA A 36 6.13 -4.03 -1.96
N TRP A 37 7.43 -3.94 -2.15
CA TRP A 37 8.14 -4.41 -3.34
C TRP A 37 9.29 -5.31 -2.93
N ASP A 38 9.50 -6.39 -3.68
CA ASP A 38 10.72 -7.16 -3.61
C ASP A 38 11.84 -6.45 -4.37
N GLU A 39 13.10 -6.70 -3.98
CA GLU A 39 14.27 -6.07 -4.60
C GLU A 39 14.32 -6.34 -6.11
N GLY A 40 14.38 -5.25 -6.91
CA GLY A 40 14.44 -5.33 -8.37
C GLY A 40 13.13 -5.71 -9.07
N SER A 41 12.02 -5.83 -8.34
CA SER A 41 10.71 -6.12 -8.94
C SER A 41 10.06 -4.87 -9.53
N GLU A 42 9.47 -5.02 -10.72
CA GLU A 42 8.61 -4.01 -11.38
C GLU A 42 7.13 -4.15 -11.00
N ILE A 43 6.79 -5.15 -10.17
CA ILE A 43 5.43 -5.40 -9.69
C ILE A 43 5.47 -5.48 -8.16
N PRO A 44 4.53 -4.83 -7.43
CA PRO A 44 4.52 -4.91 -5.98
C PRO A 44 4.19 -6.33 -5.50
N ALA A 45 4.76 -6.77 -4.39
CA ALA A 45 4.44 -8.06 -3.77
C ALA A 45 3.18 -7.98 -2.90
N ALA A 46 2.93 -6.82 -2.28
CA ALA A 46 1.77 -6.59 -1.43
C ALA A 46 1.40 -5.10 -1.38
N ALA A 47 0.25 -4.79 -0.78
CA ALA A 47 -0.12 -3.43 -0.45
C ALA A 47 -0.79 -3.33 0.91
N ARG A 48 -0.62 -2.19 1.57
CA ARG A 48 -1.44 -1.75 2.71
C ARG A 48 -2.39 -0.67 2.23
N LEU A 49 -3.67 -0.87 2.49
CA LEU A 49 -4.74 0.06 2.18
C LEU A 49 -5.23 0.68 3.47
N ASN A 50 -5.36 2.00 3.50
CA ASN A 50 -5.98 2.73 4.62
C ASN A 50 -7.04 3.68 4.07
N VAL A 51 -8.30 3.48 4.48
CA VAL A 51 -9.44 4.32 4.13
C VAL A 51 -9.86 5.08 5.39
N THR A 52 -9.78 6.41 5.36
CA THR A 52 -10.06 7.28 6.50
C THR A 52 -11.16 8.29 6.18
N ARG A 53 -12.08 8.51 7.12
CA ARG A 53 -13.04 9.62 7.12
C ARG A 53 -12.81 10.46 8.36
N HIS A 54 -12.62 11.77 8.21
CA HIS A 54 -12.19 12.65 9.32
C HIS A 54 -13.34 13.27 10.14
N GLU A 55 -14.59 13.23 9.69
CA GLU A 55 -15.69 13.96 10.35
C GLU A 55 -17.02 13.19 10.48
N PRO A 56 -17.76 13.36 11.60
CA PRO A 56 -17.39 14.05 12.85
C PRO A 56 -16.51 13.19 13.79
N PHE A 57 -16.24 11.94 13.43
CA PHE A 57 -15.30 11.05 14.11
C PHE A 57 -14.35 10.46 13.07
N ALA A 58 -13.06 10.41 13.40
CA ALA A 58 -12.07 9.73 12.58
C ALA A 58 -12.38 8.23 12.54
N TYR A 59 -12.85 7.74 11.39
CA TYR A 59 -12.99 6.31 11.15
C TYR A 59 -11.91 5.89 10.17
N ALA A 60 -11.10 4.91 10.54
CA ALA A 60 -10.07 4.36 9.69
C ALA A 60 -10.24 2.84 9.60
N GLN A 61 -10.24 2.32 8.38
CA GLN A 61 -10.09 0.89 8.13
C GLN A 61 -8.79 0.66 7.39
N MET A 62 -7.98 -0.24 7.95
CA MET A 62 -6.71 -0.61 7.38
C MET A 62 -6.71 -2.09 7.04
N ASP A 63 -6.30 -2.41 5.83
CA ASP A 63 -6.21 -3.78 5.36
C ASP A 63 -4.87 -4.05 4.69
N GLN A 64 -4.41 -5.29 4.75
CA GLN A 64 -3.23 -5.76 4.05
C GLN A 64 -3.66 -6.68 2.92
N VAL A 65 -3.43 -6.24 1.70
CA VAL A 65 -3.84 -6.94 0.49
C VAL A 65 -2.63 -7.62 -0.11
N TYR A 66 -2.67 -8.95 -0.12
CA TYR A 66 -1.73 -9.78 -0.88
C TYR A 66 -2.36 -10.13 -2.23
N GLY A 67 -1.55 -10.16 -3.27
CA GLY A 67 -2.04 -10.54 -4.59
C GLY A 67 -0.90 -10.77 -5.56
N GLU A 68 -1.11 -11.71 -6.47
CA GLU A 68 -0.33 -11.76 -7.70
C GLU A 68 -0.96 -10.76 -8.67
N TRP A 69 -0.23 -9.68 -8.97
CA TRP A 69 -0.65 -8.65 -9.93
C TRP A 69 0.16 -8.82 -11.21
N SER A 70 -0.45 -8.54 -12.35
CA SER A 70 0.26 -8.60 -13.63
C SER A 70 1.03 -7.31 -13.96
N SER A 71 0.71 -6.20 -13.30
CA SER A 71 1.39 -4.91 -13.42
C SER A 71 1.04 -4.00 -12.24
N LEU A 72 1.75 -2.87 -12.10
CA LEU A 72 1.42 -1.83 -11.12
C LEU A 72 0.02 -1.24 -11.38
N GLU A 73 -0.34 -0.96 -12.63
CA GLU A 73 -1.64 -0.40 -12.99
C GLU A 73 -2.77 -1.32 -12.55
N VAL A 74 -2.63 -2.63 -12.77
CA VAL A 74 -3.61 -3.63 -12.32
C VAL A 74 -3.70 -3.67 -10.79
N ALA A 75 -2.57 -3.56 -10.09
CA ALA A 75 -2.56 -3.50 -8.62
C ALA A 75 -3.30 -2.25 -8.11
N VAL A 76 -3.01 -1.08 -8.70
CA VAL A 76 -3.65 0.20 -8.37
C VAL A 76 -5.15 0.15 -8.61
N ASP A 77 -5.60 -0.33 -9.77
CA ASP A 77 -7.02 -0.37 -10.11
C ASP A 77 -7.80 -1.33 -9.19
N ARG A 78 -7.23 -2.49 -8.87
CA ARG A 78 -7.83 -3.42 -7.90
C ARG A 78 -7.97 -2.78 -6.52
N LEU A 79 -6.92 -2.12 -6.03
CA LEU A 79 -6.92 -1.50 -4.70
C LEU A 79 -7.84 -0.28 -4.62
N LYS A 80 -7.98 0.49 -5.70
CA LYS A 80 -8.98 1.56 -5.80
C LYS A 80 -10.40 1.02 -5.72
N ASN A 81 -10.69 -0.05 -6.45
CA ASN A 81 -12.00 -0.71 -6.39
C ASN A 81 -12.27 -1.30 -5.01
N TYR A 82 -11.26 -1.92 -4.39
CA TYR A 82 -11.42 -2.49 -3.06
C TYR A 82 -11.67 -1.40 -2.01
N ALA A 83 -10.92 -0.31 -2.05
CA ALA A 83 -11.16 0.82 -1.16
C ALA A 83 -12.52 1.48 -1.34
N LYS A 84 -13.00 1.55 -2.59
CA LYS A 84 -14.36 2.02 -2.87
C LYS A 84 -15.38 1.15 -2.14
N LEU A 85 -15.25 -0.18 -2.23
CA LEU A 85 -16.12 -1.11 -1.51
C LEU A 85 -16.06 -0.90 0.00
N LEU A 86 -14.86 -0.75 0.57
CA LEU A 86 -14.68 -0.48 1.99
C LEU A 86 -15.30 0.86 2.42
N ALA A 87 -15.11 1.92 1.62
CA ALA A 87 -15.68 3.23 1.88
C ALA A 87 -17.21 3.25 1.77
N ASP A 88 -17.77 2.51 0.81
CA ASP A 88 -19.22 2.37 0.64
C ASP A 88 -19.86 1.54 1.77
N ASP A 89 -19.14 0.55 2.31
CA ASP A 89 -19.60 -0.29 3.43
C ASP A 89 -19.42 0.38 4.80
N MET A 90 -18.60 1.44 4.89
CA MET A 90 -18.43 2.19 6.13
C MET A 90 -19.75 2.84 6.56
N PRO A 91 -20.27 2.52 7.76
CA PRO A 91 -21.55 3.04 8.19
C PRO A 91 -21.50 4.57 8.31
N ILE A 92 -22.30 5.25 7.50
CA ILE A 92 -22.57 6.68 7.65
C ILE A 92 -23.54 6.82 8.82
N ARG A 93 -23.02 6.98 10.04
CA ARG A 93 -23.85 7.38 11.17
C ARG A 93 -24.29 8.83 10.94
N SER A 94 -25.58 8.97 10.63
CA SER A 94 -26.33 10.24 10.55
C SER A 94 -26.64 10.78 11.94
#